data_AF-X1EFS6-F1
#
_entry.id   AF-X1EFS6-F1
#
_cell.length_a   1.000
_cell.length_b   1.000
_cell.length_c   1.000
_cell.angle_alpha   90.00
_cell.angle_beta   90.00
_cell.angle_gamma   90.00
#
_symmetry.space_group_name_H-M   'P 1'
#
loop_
_entity.id
_entity.type
_entity.pdbx_description
1 polymer ?
#
loop_
_entity_poly.entity_id
_entity_poly.type
_entity_poly.pdbx_seq_one_letter_code
_entity_poly.pdbx_strand_id
1 'polypeptide(L)' 'MGEIILSSSESGVFTRPQNRDAAMVFQDYAIYPHMTVFNNIAFPLKIRSMGKSKIESKIRDVTQR' A
#
# COMPACT_ATOMS: atom_id res chain seq x y z
N MET A 1 -0.22 10.40 23.22
CA MET A 1 -0.21 9.97 21.80
C MET A 1 -1.30 10.77 21.11
N GLY A 2 -0.95 11.64 20.17
CA GLY A 2 -1.91 12.55 19.54
C GLY A 2 -2.85 11.83 18.58
N GLU A 3 -4.09 12.29 18.51
CA GLU A 3 -5.07 11.80 17.54
C GLU A 3 -4.74 12.37 16.15
N ILE A 4 -4.52 11.50 15.18
CA ILE A 4 -4.31 11.92 13.78
C ILE A 4 -5.66 11.80 13.07
N ILE A 5 -6.30 12.94 12.84
CA ILE A 5 -7.56 13.02 12.09
C ILE A 5 -7.26 12.89 10.59
N LEU A 6 -7.68 11.77 9.99
CA LEU A 6 -7.51 11.52 8.54
C LEU A 6 -8.66 12.11 7.70
N SER A 7 -9.84 12.27 8.29
CA SER A 7 -11.03 12.88 7.68
C SER A 7 -12.02 13.32 8.76
N SER A 8 -12.35 14.61 8.83
CA SER A 8 -13.41 15.15 9.70
C SER A 8 -14.13 16.30 8.99
N SER A 9 -15.44 16.19 8.84
CA SER A 9 -16.29 17.24 8.29
C SER A 9 -16.44 18.43 9.24
N GLU A 10 -16.40 18.19 10.55
CA GLU A 10 -16.49 19.25 11.58
C GLU A 10 -15.19 20.05 11.68
N SER A 11 -14.04 19.38 11.50
CA SER A 11 -12.71 19.99 11.61
C SER A 11 -12.14 20.46 10.27
N GLY A 12 -12.84 20.23 9.15
CA GLY A 12 -12.41 20.60 7.80
C GLY A 12 -11.17 19.85 7.28
N VAL A 13 -10.77 18.76 7.94
CA VAL A 13 -9.56 17.99 7.59
C VAL A 13 -9.92 16.91 6.59
N PHE A 14 -9.23 16.88 5.45
CA PHE A 14 -9.36 15.82 4.45
C PHE A 14 -7.99 15.40 3.90
N THR A 15 -7.51 14.23 4.31
CA THR A 15 -6.31 13.62 3.74
C THR A 15 -6.70 12.70 2.58
N ARG A 16 -6.12 12.92 1.39
CA ARG A 16 -6.32 12.06 0.22
C ARG A 16 -5.95 10.61 0.55
N PRO A 17 -6.67 9.59 0.05
CA PRO A 17 -6.42 8.18 0.38
C PRO A 17 -4.96 7.74 0.20
N GLN A 18 -4.32 8.14 -0.90
CA GLN A 18 -2.91 7.82 -1.20
C GLN A 18 -1.90 8.41 -0.21
N ASN A 19 -2.28 9.45 0.53
CA ASN A 19 -1.44 10.11 1.53
C ASN A 19 -1.72 9.59 2.95
N ARG A 20 -2.70 8.69 3.10
CA ARG A 20 -2.94 8.00 4.37
C ARG A 20 -1.92 6.90 4.45
N ASP A 21 -1.16 6.84 5.54
CA ASP A 21 -0.23 5.74 5.79
C ASP A 21 -1.01 4.48 6.22
N ALA A 22 -1.87 3.99 5.34
CA ALA A 22 -2.79 2.89 5.55
C ALA A 22 -2.71 1.90 4.38
N ALA A 23 -2.84 0.62 4.69
CA ALA A 23 -3.00 -0.46 3.73
C ALA A 23 -4.37 -1.11 3.90
N MET A 24 -5.01 -1.50 2.81
CA MET A 24 -6.35 -2.11 2.81
C MET A 24 -6.33 -3.41 2.02
N VAL A 25 -7.04 -4.42 2.55
CA VAL A 25 -7.30 -5.69 1.88
C VAL A 25 -8.81 -5.78 1.64
N PHE A 26 -9.19 -6.17 0.42
CA PHE A 26 -10.59 -6.28 0.01
C PHE A 26 -11.09 -7.72 0.20
N GLN A 27 -12.38 -7.87 0.51
CA GLN A 27 -13.02 -9.18 0.65
C GLN A 27 -13.11 -9.91 -0.69
N ASP A 28 -13.52 -9.20 -1.74
CA ASP A 28 -13.33 -9.63 -3.12
C ASP A 28 -11.89 -9.29 -3.53
N TYR A 29 -11.11 -10.28 -3.95
CA TYR A 29 -9.69 -10.11 -4.27
C TYR A 29 -9.47 -8.98 -5.28
N ALA A 30 -9.08 -7.80 -4.80
CA ALA A 30 -8.72 -6.64 -5.62
C ALA A 30 -7.31 -6.81 -6.21
N ILE A 31 -7.10 -7.93 -6.90
CA ILE A 31 -5.87 -8.28 -7.58
C ILE A 31 -5.91 -7.76 -9.01
N TYR A 32 -4.74 -7.43 -9.56
CA TYR A 32 -4.59 -7.13 -10.98
C TYR A 32 -4.41 -8.44 -11.74
N PRO A 33 -5.44 -8.94 -12.46
CA PRO A 33 -5.44 -10.30 -13.01
C PRO A 33 -4.47 -10.47 -14.19
N HIS A 34 -4.09 -9.36 -14.83
CA HIS A 34 -3.10 -9.32 -15.91
C HIS A 34 -1.65 -9.24 -15.39
N MET A 35 -1.44 -9.31 -14.07
CA MET A 35 -0.13 -9.26 -13.43
C MET A 35 0.20 -10.59 -12.74
N THR A 36 1.48 -10.96 -12.74
CA THR A 36 1.98 -12.08 -11.91
C THR A 36 1.80 -11.77 -10.42
N VAL A 37 1.85 -12.80 -9.55
CA VAL A 37 1.81 -12.62 -8.09
C VAL A 37 2.91 -11.66 -7.62
N PHE A 38 4.15 -11.82 -8.14
CA PHE A 38 5.25 -10.92 -7.85
C PHE A 38 4.93 -9.46 -8.22
N ASN A 39 4.36 -9.24 -9.41
CA ASN A 39 4.03 -7.89 -9.88
C ASN A 39 2.89 -7.27 -9.09
N ASN A 40 1.90 -8.05 -8.64
CA ASN A 40 0.84 -7.60 -7.74
C ASN A 40 1.40 -7.07 -6.41
N ILE A 41 2.34 -7.81 -5.80
CA ILE A 41 2.97 -7.41 -4.53
C ILE A 41 3.95 -6.23 -4.73
N ALA A 42 4.66 -6.19 -5.86
CA ALA A 42 5.63 -5.14 -6.17
C ALA A 42 5.01 -3.78 -6.53
N PHE A 43 3.79 -3.78 -7.10
CA PHE A 43 3.13 -2.59 -7.62
C PHE A 43 3.07 -1.41 -6.61
N PRO A 44 2.56 -1.57 -5.38
CA PRO A 44 2.52 -0.47 -4.41
C PRO A 44 3.91 0.03 -4.01
N LEU A 45 4.93 -0.84 -4.04
CA LEU A 45 6.32 -0.45 -3.71
C LEU A 45 6.97 0.36 -4.85
N LYS A 46 6.63 0.04 -6.11
CA LYS A 46 7.05 0.82 -7.29
C LYS A 46 6.43 2.22 -7.30
N ILE A 47 5.15 2.35 -6.93
CA ILE A 47 4.47 3.66 -6.81
C ILE A 47 5.16 4.56 -5.77
N ARG A 48 5.70 3.96 -4.71
CA ARG A 48 6.49 4.66 -3.69
C ARG A 48 7.95 4.91 -4.09
N SER A 49 8.30 4.70 -5.36
CA SER A 49 9.65 4.91 -5.92
C SER A 49 10.74 4.14 -5.19
N MET A 50 10.42 2.96 -4.65
CA MET A 50 11.41 2.13 -3.96
C MET A 50 12.38 1.50 -4.97
N GLY A 51 13.67 1.47 -4.64
CA GLY A 51 14.69 0.88 -5.51
C GLY A 51 14.45 -0.62 -5.75
N LYS A 52 14.68 -1.07 -6.99
CA LYS A 52 14.38 -2.45 -7.45
C LYS A 52 14.94 -3.54 -6.53
N SER A 53 16.20 -3.42 -6.11
CA SER A 53 16.84 -4.39 -5.20
C SER A 53 16.14 -4.47 -3.83
N LYS A 54 15.71 -3.33 -3.28
CA LYS A 54 14.96 -3.28 -2.01
C LYS A 54 13.57 -3.90 -2.15
N ILE A 55 12.89 -3.66 -3.27
CA ILE A 55 11.60 -4.29 -3.58
C ILE A 55 11.75 -5.81 -3.61
N GLU A 56 12.74 -6.32 -4.36
CA GLU A 56 12.96 -7.76 -4.48
C GLU A 56 13.29 -8.42 -3.13
N SER A 57 14.14 -7.80 -2.31
CA SER A 57 14.44 -8.30 -0.96
C SER A 57 13.17 -8.37 -0.11
N LYS A 58 12.39 -7.29 -0.06
CA LYS A 58 11.19 -7.20 0.78
C LYS A 58 10.10 -8.18 0.36
N ILE A 59 9.98 -8.47 -0.93
CA ILE A 59 9.05 -9.47 -1.44
C ILE A 59 9.53 -10.88 -1.06
N ARG A 60 10.82 -11.19 -1.26
CA ARG A 60 11.40 -12.49 -0.89
C ARG A 60 11.14 -12.81 0.58
N ASP A 61 11.36 -11.85 1.48
CA ASP A 61 11.14 -11.99 2.93
C ASP A 61 9.70 -12.36 3.31
N VAL A 62 8.71 -11.94 2.52
CA VAL A 62 7.28 -12.22 2.78
C VAL A 62 6.82 -13.51 2.10
N THR A 63 7.40 -13.86 0.95
CA THR A 63 7.01 -15.04 0.17
C THR A 63 7.71 -16.33 0.58
N GLN A 64 8.85 -16.26 1.26
CA GLN A 64 9.65 -17.42 1.68
C GLN A 64 9.48 -17.75 3.16
N ARG A 65 8.48 -17.16 3.81
CA ARG A 65 8.21 -17.32 5.22
C ARG A 65 7.26 -18.48 5.50
#